data_AF-A0A847S632-F1
#
_entry.id   AF-A0A847S632-F1
#
_cell.length_a   1.000
_cell.length_b   1.000
_cell.length_c   1.000
_cell.angle_alpha   90.00
_cell.angle_beta   90.00
_cell.angle_gamma   90.00
#
_symmetry.space_group_name_H-M   'P 1'
#
loop_
_entity.id
_entity.type
_entity.pdbx_description
1 polymer ?
#
loop_
_entity_poly.entity_id
_entity_poly.type
_entity_poly.pdbx_seq_one_letter_code
_entity_poly.pdbx_strand_id
1 'polypeptide(L)'
;MMLRILAAVLLALTLAACNPLESLSDGLRNSEAVATELEQSLGVKSFVVFNIHNGTLTSVTVTFESVPAHATLPEIAAKTRSAVLKAFKQTPGSVLISFKA
;
A
#
# COMPACT_ATOMS: atom_id res chain seq x y z
N MET A 1 19.93 38.66 13.85
CA MET A 1 18.80 38.44 12.91
C MET A 1 19.07 37.29 11.94
N MET A 2 20.25 37.24 11.28
CA MET A 2 20.62 36.18 10.32
C MET A 2 20.63 34.74 10.89
N LEU A 3 21.09 34.54 12.13
CA LEU A 3 21.12 33.20 12.76
C LEU A 3 19.71 32.60 12.93
N ARG A 4 18.70 33.44 13.22
CA ARG A 4 17.31 33.01 13.37
C ARG A 4 16.69 32.62 12.03
N ILE A 5 17.03 33.33 10.97
CA ILE A 5 16.59 33.01 9.60
C ILE A 5 17.24 31.71 9.14
N LEU A 6 18.54 31.52 9.40
CA LEU A 6 19.24 30.29 9.06
C LEU A 6 18.67 29.08 9.80
N ALA A 7 18.36 29.22 11.10
CA ALA A 7 17.72 28.19 11.88
C ALA A 7 16.30 27.86 11.38
N ALA A 8 15.52 28.88 10.99
CA ALA A 8 14.18 28.68 10.42
C ALA A 8 14.22 27.98 9.06
N VAL A 9 15.18 28.32 8.19
CA VAL A 9 15.37 27.66 6.90
C VAL A 9 15.83 26.22 7.09
N LEU A 10 16.76 25.97 8.01
CA LEU A 10 17.24 24.61 8.29
C LEU A 10 16.11 23.74 8.88
N LEU A 11 15.29 24.30 9.76
CA LEU A 11 14.11 23.63 10.32
C LEU A 11 13.04 23.38 9.26
N ALA A 12 12.81 24.32 8.33
CA ALA A 12 11.87 24.13 7.23
C ALA A 12 12.32 23.01 6.27
N LEU A 13 13.63 22.86 6.04
CA LEU A 13 14.20 21.78 5.22
C LEU A 13 14.08 20.40 5.88
N THR A 14 14.13 20.30 7.22
CA THR A 14 13.89 19.02 7.91
C THR A 14 12.42 18.63 7.95
N LEU A 15 11.50 19.60 7.93
CA LEU A 15 10.05 19.32 7.80
C LEU A 15 9.67 18.84 6.39
N ALA A 16 10.36 19.31 5.35
CA ALA A 16 10.16 18.87 3.98
C ALA A 16 10.64 17.43 3.71
N ALA A 17 11.39 16.82 4.64
CA ALA A 17 11.82 15.43 4.57
C ALA A 17 10.67 14.42 4.80
N CYS A 18 9.48 14.88 5.19
CA CYS A 18 8.26 14.05 5.11
C CYS A 18 7.75 14.10 3.67
N ASN A 19 8.46 13.45 2.76
CA ASN A 19 8.33 13.67 1.31
C ASN A 19 7.17 12.85 0.72
N PRO A 20 6.05 13.46 0.30
CA PRO A 20 4.88 12.73 -0.20
C PRO A 20 5.17 11.94 -1.49
N LEU A 21 6.20 12.36 -2.24
CA LEU A 21 6.63 11.71 -3.49
C LEU A 21 7.25 10.32 -3.24
N GLU A 22 8.01 10.16 -2.16
CA GLU A 22 8.55 8.85 -1.77
C GLU A 22 7.42 7.90 -1.37
N SER A 23 6.43 8.42 -0.63
CA SER A 23 5.24 7.65 -0.23
C SER A 23 4.43 7.14 -1.42
N LEU A 24 4.39 7.86 -2.55
CA LEU A 24 3.68 7.41 -3.75
C LEU A 24 4.46 6.33 -4.50
N SER A 25 5.77 6.54 -4.74
CA SER A 25 6.64 5.57 -5.42
C SER A 25 6.71 4.25 -4.65
N ASP A 26 6.88 4.31 -3.33
CA ASP A 26 6.85 3.14 -2.46
C ASP A 26 5.48 2.46 -2.49
N GLY A 27 4.39 3.22 -2.48
CA GLY A 27 3.05 2.67 -2.59
C GLY A 27 2.80 1.89 -3.89
N LEU A 28 3.30 2.39 -5.02
CA LEU A 28 3.24 1.68 -6.30
C LEU A 28 4.03 0.37 -6.26
N ARG A 29 5.28 0.43 -5.79
CA ARG A 29 6.13 -0.77 -5.62
C ARG A 29 5.48 -1.80 -4.69
N ASN A 30 4.90 -1.35 -3.58
CA ASN A 30 4.22 -2.22 -2.63
C ASN A 30 2.97 -2.85 -3.26
N SER A 31 2.23 -2.10 -4.08
CA SER A 31 1.06 -2.61 -4.79
C SER A 31 1.41 -3.72 -5.77
N GLU A 32 2.50 -3.55 -6.53
CA GLU A 32 3.04 -4.58 -7.43
C GLU A 32 3.52 -5.81 -6.66
N ALA A 33 4.19 -5.61 -5.51
CA ALA A 33 4.61 -6.70 -4.65
C ALA A 33 3.42 -7.51 -4.11
N VAL A 34 2.34 -6.85 -3.67
CA VAL A 34 1.09 -7.51 -3.26
C VAL A 34 0.49 -8.29 -4.43
N ALA A 35 0.37 -7.68 -5.60
CA ALA A 35 -0.19 -8.32 -6.79
C ALA A 35 0.57 -9.61 -7.15
N THR A 36 1.90 -9.52 -7.16
CA THR A 36 2.81 -10.63 -7.49
C THR A 36 2.70 -11.77 -6.47
N GLU A 37 2.69 -11.46 -5.17
CA GLU A 37 2.56 -12.47 -4.11
C GLU A 37 1.20 -13.16 -4.15
N LEU A 38 0.13 -12.41 -4.45
CA LEU A 38 -1.20 -12.99 -4.57
C LEU A 38 -1.35 -13.85 -5.82
N GLU A 39 -0.76 -13.46 -6.96
CA GLU A 39 -0.72 -14.31 -8.15
C GLU A 39 0.02 -15.63 -7.86
N GLN A 40 1.17 -15.56 -7.19
CA GLN A 40 1.94 -16.76 -6.81
C GLN A 40 1.20 -17.66 -5.83
N SER A 41 0.40 -17.10 -4.92
CA SER A 41 -0.25 -17.86 -3.84
C SER A 41 -1.68 -18.30 -4.12
N LEU A 42 -2.38 -17.64 -5.04
CA LEU A 42 -3.78 -17.90 -5.40
C LEU A 42 -3.96 -18.28 -6.87
N GLY A 43 -2.91 -18.16 -7.69
CA GLY A 43 -2.92 -18.54 -9.12
C GLY A 43 -3.74 -17.60 -10.01
N VAL A 44 -4.19 -16.47 -9.48
CA VAL A 44 -5.02 -15.49 -10.21
C VAL A 44 -4.38 -14.12 -10.11
N LYS A 45 -4.25 -13.46 -11.25
CA LYS A 45 -3.77 -12.07 -11.32
C LYS A 45 -4.67 -11.14 -10.53
N SER A 46 -4.06 -10.15 -9.91
CA SER A 46 -4.79 -9.11 -9.19
C SER A 46 -4.23 -7.73 -9.51
N PHE A 47 -5.11 -6.74 -9.48
CA PHE A 47 -4.79 -5.33 -9.55
C PHE A 47 -4.95 -4.71 -8.17
N VAL A 48 -3.93 -4.00 -7.70
CA VAL A 48 -3.88 -3.45 -6.35
C VAL A 48 -3.81 -1.93 -6.42
N VAL A 49 -4.76 -1.28 -5.76
CA VAL A 49 -4.80 0.18 -5.57
C VAL A 49 -4.81 0.47 -4.09
N PHE A 50 -4.20 1.58 -3.70
CA PHE A 50 -4.09 1.99 -2.31
C PHE A 50 -4.45 3.47 -2.16
N ASN A 51 -4.83 3.84 -0.95
CA ASN A 51 -5.03 5.24 -0.59
C ASN A 51 -4.19 5.58 0.65
N ILE A 52 -3.26 6.51 0.49
CA ILE A 52 -2.48 7.07 1.59
C ILE A 52 -2.97 8.50 1.81
N HIS A 53 -3.36 8.80 3.04
CA HIS A 53 -3.75 10.13 3.46
C HIS A 53 -2.84 10.58 4.60
N ASN A 54 -2.11 11.69 4.42
CA ASN A 54 -1.15 12.22 5.40
C ASN A 54 -0.17 11.15 5.93
N GLY A 55 0.42 10.36 5.03
CA GLY A 55 1.36 9.29 5.38
C GLY A 55 0.74 8.04 6.01
N THR A 56 -0.59 7.99 6.15
CA THR A 56 -1.29 6.82 6.70
C THR A 56 -1.97 6.04 5.61
N LEU A 57 -1.70 4.73 5.52
CA LEU A 57 -2.42 3.81 4.63
C LEU A 57 -3.86 3.61 5.12
N THR A 58 -4.80 4.26 4.44
CA THR A 58 -6.22 4.24 4.83
C THR A 58 -6.98 3.06 4.25
N SER A 59 -6.73 2.72 2.98
CA SER A 59 -7.39 1.60 2.32
C SER A 59 -6.49 0.95 1.27
N VAL A 60 -6.66 -0.36 1.09
CA VAL A 60 -6.13 -1.12 -0.05
C VAL A 60 -7.27 -1.85 -0.72
N THR A 61 -7.37 -1.71 -2.04
CA THR A 61 -8.33 -2.44 -2.89
C THR A 61 -7.57 -3.44 -3.74
N VAL A 62 -7.95 -4.71 -3.64
CA VAL A 62 -7.39 -5.80 -4.43
C VAL A 62 -8.48 -6.36 -5.32
N THR A 63 -8.32 -6.20 -6.63
CA THR A 63 -9.26 -6.69 -7.64
C THR A 63 -8.65 -7.90 -8.34
N PHE A 64 -9.15 -9.10 -8.07
CA PHE A 64 -8.75 -10.31 -8.78
C PHE A 64 -9.44 -10.39 -10.15
N GLU A 65 -8.75 -10.95 -11.14
CA GLU A 65 -9.31 -11.16 -12.49
C GLU A 65 -10.45 -12.19 -12.52
N SER A 66 -10.50 -13.08 -11.54
CA SER A 66 -11.58 -14.05 -11.31
C SER A 66 -11.55 -14.51 -9.86
N VAL A 67 -12.55 -15.26 -9.42
CA VAL A 67 -12.52 -15.91 -8.10
C VAL A 67 -11.49 -17.04 -8.13
N PRO A 68 -10.46 -17.06 -7.23
CA PRO A 68 -9.51 -18.17 -7.14
C PRO A 68 -10.22 -19.51 -6.93
N ALA A 69 -10.06 -20.44 -7.87
CA ALA A 69 -10.83 -21.69 -7.90
C ALA A 69 -10.46 -22.68 -6.78
N HIS A 70 -9.26 -22.54 -6.21
CA HIS A 70 -8.69 -23.47 -5.23
C HIS A 70 -8.54 -22.87 -3.83
N ALA A 71 -9.21 -21.75 -3.55
CA ALA A 71 -9.17 -21.10 -2.25
C ALA A 71 -10.57 -20.65 -1.82
N THR A 72 -10.86 -20.83 -0.54
CA THR A 72 -12.08 -20.32 0.09
C THR A 72 -11.98 -18.80 0.31
N LEU A 73 -13.12 -18.11 0.44
CA LEU A 73 -13.14 -16.68 0.74
C LEU A 73 -12.33 -16.29 2.00
N PRO A 74 -12.38 -17.04 3.12
CA PRO A 74 -11.51 -16.78 4.27
C PRO A 74 -10.02 -16.91 3.96
N GLU A 75 -9.61 -17.89 3.15
CA GLU A 75 -8.20 -18.07 2.75
C GLU A 75 -7.74 -16.93 1.86
N ILE A 76 -8.56 -16.52 0.89
CA ILE A 76 -8.29 -15.36 0.04
C ILE A 76 -8.12 -14.12 0.93
N ALA A 77 -9.05 -13.87 1.86
CA ALA A 77 -8.96 -12.74 2.76
C ALA A 77 -7.71 -12.76 3.66
N ALA A 78 -7.34 -13.92 4.20
CA ALA A 78 -6.15 -14.07 5.03
C ALA A 78 -4.87 -13.82 4.23
N LYS A 79 -4.74 -14.42 3.04
CA LYS A 79 -3.59 -14.22 2.15
C LYS A 79 -3.48 -12.77 1.68
N THR A 80 -4.58 -12.14 1.29
CA THR A 80 -4.59 -10.72 0.91
C THR A 80 -4.13 -9.82 2.05
N ARG A 81 -4.68 -9.99 3.27
CA ARG A 81 -4.25 -9.18 4.43
C ARG A 81 -2.77 -9.39 4.75
N SER A 82 -2.29 -10.64 4.68
CA SER A 82 -0.89 -10.97 4.93
C SER A 82 0.04 -10.31 3.91
N ALA A 83 -0.28 -10.42 2.61
CA ALA A 83 0.50 -9.80 1.54
C ALA A 83 0.54 -8.27 1.68
N VAL A 84 -0.60 -7.64 1.97
CA VAL A 84 -0.69 -6.19 2.18
C VAL A 84 0.15 -5.75 3.37
N LEU A 85 0.04 -6.42 4.52
CA LEU A 85 0.83 -6.09 5.71
C LEU A 85 2.33 -6.25 5.45
N LYS A 86 2.72 -7.31 4.74
CA LYS A 86 4.13 -7.58 4.39
C LYS A 86 4.72 -6.51 3.46
N ALA A 87 3.98 -6.11 2.43
CA ALA A 87 4.46 -5.13 1.46
C ALA A 87 4.46 -3.71 2.04
N PHE A 88 3.32 -3.26 2.59
CA PHE A 88 3.17 -1.89 3.07
C PHE A 88 3.78 -1.64 4.45
N LYS A 89 4.06 -2.71 5.23
CA LYS A 89 4.57 -2.63 6.61
C LYS A 89 3.68 -1.79 7.54
N GLN A 90 2.43 -1.59 7.15
CA GLN A 90 1.41 -0.85 7.87
C GLN A 90 0.09 -1.60 7.72
N THR A 91 -0.68 -1.68 8.80
CA THR A 91 -2.05 -2.19 8.76
C THR A 91 -2.95 -1.12 8.15
N PRO A 92 -3.59 -1.38 6.99
CA PRO A 92 -4.54 -0.42 6.42
C PRO A 92 -5.82 -0.35 7.28
N GLY A 93 -6.49 0.80 7.24
CA GLY A 93 -7.82 0.95 7.87
C GLY A 93 -8.86 -0.02 7.29
N SER A 94 -8.78 -0.30 5.99
CA SER A 94 -9.61 -1.33 5.34
C SER A 94 -8.88 -2.04 4.19
N VAL A 95 -9.28 -3.29 3.94
CA VAL A 95 -8.89 -4.06 2.74
C VAL A 95 -10.16 -4.48 2.02
N LEU A 96 -10.38 -3.93 0.83
CA LEU A 96 -11.46 -4.32 -0.06
C LEU A 96 -10.95 -5.39 -1.03
N ILE A 97 -11.68 -6.49 -1.11
CA ILE A 97 -11.39 -7.58 -2.05
C ILE A 97 -12.56 -7.65 -3.03
N SER A 98 -12.26 -7.54 -4.31
CA SER A 98 -13.22 -7.62 -5.41
C SER A 98 -12.76 -8.64 -6.45
N PHE A 99 -13.72 -9.13 -7.23
CA PHE A 99 -13.51 -10.06 -8.31
C PHE A 99 -14.13 -9.47 -9.57
N LYS A 100 -13.43 -9.51 -10.70
CA LYS A 100 -14.04 -9.16 -11.99
C LYS A 100 -15.11 -10.20 -12.33
N ALA A 101 -16.19 -9.74 -12.94
CA ALA A 101 -17.30 -10.55 -13.42
C ALA A 101 -17.02 -11.13 -14.81
#